data_AF-A0A1F3L1R0-F1
#
_entry.id   AF-A0A1F3L1R0-F1
#
_cell.length_a   1.000
_cell.length_b   1.000
_cell.length_c   1.000
_cell.angle_alpha   90.00
_cell.angle_beta   90.00
_cell.angle_gamma   90.00
#
_symmetry.space_group_name_H-M   'P 1'
#
loop_
_entity.id
_entity.type
_entity.pdbx_description
1 polymer ?
#
loop_
_entity_poly.entity_id
_entity_poly.type
_entity_poly.pdbx_seq_one_letter_code
_entity_poly.pdbx_strand_id
1 'polypeptide(L)'
;MIVVSEKSIDKAFDIINDLNDDEVQNYIDNSAKEQPNIIGFAMASGQDLSPDLSEDLLYYTLIIWEAFKAEAGKIPQISEDLLEEKIEAYYSKLEEIEASQDMEAAALEEINSNNQPALMSFIVTQIMDERDEEEEKNLSEAAISEEGSFFAALQIIADTFDAALNPESKLRIV
;
A
#
# COMPACT_ATOMS: atom_id res chain seq x y z
N MET A 1 -15.09 -4.85 -12.25
CA MET A 1 -14.39 -4.62 -10.98
C MET A 1 -13.20 -5.56 -10.96
N ILE A 2 -12.00 -5.00 -11.00
CA ILE A 2 -10.74 -5.72 -10.82
C ILE A 2 -10.53 -5.92 -9.31
N VAL A 3 -10.28 -7.15 -8.89
CA VAL A 3 -9.97 -7.48 -7.50
C VAL A 3 -8.72 -8.33 -7.51
N VAL A 4 -7.69 -7.90 -6.79
CA VAL A 4 -6.43 -8.61 -6.63
C VAL A 4 -6.69 -9.89 -5.85
N SER A 5 -6.31 -11.02 -6.44
CA SER A 5 -6.35 -12.32 -5.79
C SER A 5 -5.05 -12.63 -5.05
N GLU A 6 -5.11 -13.47 -4.01
CA GLU A 6 -3.92 -14.01 -3.31
C GLU A 6 -2.91 -14.60 -4.30
N LYS A 7 -3.40 -15.35 -5.30
CA LYS A 7 -2.56 -15.91 -6.36
C LYS A 7 -1.79 -14.86 -7.16
N SER A 8 -2.38 -13.69 -7.40
CA SER A 8 -1.70 -12.60 -8.10
C SER A 8 -0.65 -11.92 -7.22
N ILE A 9 -0.89 -11.86 -5.90
CA ILE A 9 0.08 -11.39 -4.91
C ILE A 9 1.26 -12.37 -4.83
N ASP A 10 1.00 -13.67 -4.67
CA ASP A 10 2.04 -14.71 -4.64
C ASP A 10 2.92 -14.67 -5.90
N LYS A 11 2.27 -14.52 -7.06
CA LYS A 11 2.99 -14.42 -8.32
C LYS A 11 3.83 -13.14 -8.40
N ALA A 12 3.31 -12.01 -7.89
CA ALA A 12 4.07 -10.78 -7.83
C ALA A 12 5.30 -10.93 -6.93
N PHE A 13 5.16 -11.60 -5.77
CA PHE A 13 6.29 -11.97 -4.93
C PHE A 13 7.33 -12.80 -5.67
N ASP A 14 6.92 -13.89 -6.32
CA ASP A 14 7.85 -14.75 -7.06
C ASP A 14 8.64 -13.94 -8.09
N ILE A 15 7.97 -13.02 -8.80
CA ILE A 15 8.60 -12.16 -9.80
C ILE A 15 9.66 -11.25 -9.16
N ILE A 16 9.32 -10.57 -8.05
CA ILE A 16 10.23 -9.60 -7.43
C ILE A 16 11.37 -10.30 -6.68
N ASN A 17 11.10 -11.43 -6.01
CA ASN A 17 12.10 -12.20 -5.27
C ASN A 17 13.11 -12.94 -6.16
N ASP A 18 12.72 -13.30 -7.39
CA ASP A 18 13.62 -13.95 -8.34
C ASP A 18 14.60 -12.97 -9.00
N LEU A 19 14.43 -11.65 -8.81
CA LEU A 19 15.35 -10.64 -9.35
C LEU A 19 16.67 -10.62 -8.56
N ASN A 20 17.79 -10.56 -9.27
CA ASN A 20 19.06 -10.17 -8.65
C ASN A 20 19.20 -8.64 -8.53
N ASP A 21 20.20 -8.16 -7.80
CA ASP A 21 20.42 -6.73 -7.52
C ASP A 21 20.38 -5.84 -8.78
N ASP A 22 21.06 -6.25 -9.87
CA ASP A 22 21.07 -5.50 -11.14
C ASP A 22 19.67 -5.50 -11.78
N GLU A 23 18.94 -6.61 -11.69
CA GLU A 23 17.58 -6.74 -12.19
C GLU A 23 16.59 -5.92 -11.37
N VAL A 24 16.74 -5.86 -10.05
CA VAL A 24 15.92 -5.01 -9.14
C VAL A 24 16.08 -3.55 -9.53
N GLN A 25 17.31 -3.05 -9.70
CA GLN A 25 17.51 -1.66 -10.08
C GLN A 25 16.90 -1.34 -11.46
N ASN A 26 17.09 -2.24 -12.44
CA ASN A 26 16.46 -2.09 -13.75
C ASN A 26 14.93 -2.12 -13.66
N TYR A 27 14.40 -2.93 -12.74
CA TYR A 27 12.97 -3.03 -12.49
C TYR A 27 12.42 -1.73 -11.96
N ILE A 28 13.05 -1.16 -10.91
CA ILE A 28 12.69 0.14 -10.34
C ILE A 28 12.74 1.23 -11.41
N ASP A 29 13.82 1.29 -12.19
CA ASP A 29 13.98 2.29 -13.25
C ASP A 29 12.88 2.22 -14.33
N ASN A 30 12.41 1.02 -14.65
CA ASN A 30 11.31 0.84 -15.60
C ASN A 30 9.95 1.14 -14.95
N SER A 31 9.76 0.73 -13.70
CA SER A 31 8.59 1.06 -12.89
C SER A 31 8.41 2.57 -12.76
N ALA A 32 9.50 3.30 -12.51
CA ALA A 32 9.50 4.76 -12.42
C ALA A 32 9.13 5.46 -13.74
N LYS A 33 9.34 4.80 -14.90
CA LYS A 33 8.88 5.32 -16.20
C LYS A 33 7.40 5.04 -16.44
N GLU A 34 6.90 3.90 -15.98
CA GLU A 34 5.50 3.50 -16.16
C GLU A 34 4.56 4.14 -15.13
N GLN A 35 5.05 4.31 -13.89
CA GLN A 35 4.31 4.83 -12.74
C GLN A 35 5.14 5.86 -11.95
N PRO A 36 5.57 6.97 -12.58
CA PRO A 36 6.45 7.96 -11.96
C PRO A 36 5.89 8.55 -10.66
N ASN A 37 4.58 8.78 -10.59
CA ASN A 37 3.95 9.40 -9.42
C ASN A 37 3.87 8.44 -8.23
N ILE A 38 3.60 7.14 -8.47
CA ILE A 38 3.58 6.13 -7.42
C ILE A 38 4.98 5.87 -6.88
N ILE A 39 5.97 5.68 -7.76
CA ILE A 39 7.35 5.46 -7.33
C ILE A 39 7.90 6.70 -6.64
N GLY A 40 7.63 7.90 -7.17
CA GLY A 40 8.01 9.15 -6.54
C GLY A 40 7.40 9.33 -5.14
N PHE A 41 6.13 8.95 -4.96
CA PHE A 41 5.47 8.94 -3.66
C PHE A 41 6.10 7.95 -2.69
N ALA A 42 6.29 6.69 -3.08
CA ALA A 42 6.92 5.68 -2.23
C ALA A 42 8.33 6.13 -1.77
N MET A 43 9.13 6.68 -2.68
CA MET A 43 10.45 7.22 -2.35
C MET A 43 10.41 8.46 -1.46
N ALA A 44 9.38 9.31 -1.58
CA ALA A 44 9.22 10.48 -0.72
C ALA A 44 8.77 10.06 0.68
N SER A 45 7.76 9.20 0.78
CA SER A 45 7.27 8.64 2.04
C SER A 45 8.35 7.85 2.78
N GLY A 46 9.20 7.12 2.06
CA GLY A 46 10.30 6.38 2.64
C GLY A 46 11.43 7.22 3.24
N GLN A 47 11.50 8.54 2.99
CA GLN A 47 12.55 9.40 3.57
C GLN A 47 12.37 9.63 5.07
N ASP A 48 11.14 9.51 5.56
CA ASP A 48 10.80 9.67 6.97
C ASP A 48 10.84 8.34 7.73
N LEU A 49 11.16 7.24 7.05
CA LEU A 49 11.26 5.89 7.62
C LEU A 49 12.71 5.49 7.89
N SER A 50 12.89 4.45 8.70
CA SER A 50 14.18 3.77 8.81
C SER A 50 14.64 3.24 7.43
N PRO A 51 15.95 3.08 7.19
CA PRO A 51 16.45 2.58 5.90
C PRO A 51 15.80 1.25 5.47
N ASP A 52 15.62 0.33 6.42
CA ASP A 52 15.03 -0.99 6.16
C ASP A 52 13.57 -0.83 5.71
N LEU A 53 12.73 -0.09 6.46
CA LEU A 53 11.34 0.16 6.09
C LEU A 53 11.19 0.99 4.80
N SER A 54 12.17 1.84 4.50
CA SER A 54 12.21 2.61 3.25
C SER A 54 12.42 1.70 2.03
N GLU A 55 13.33 0.73 2.15
CA GLU A 55 13.58 -0.30 1.14
C GLU A 55 12.35 -1.21 0.98
N ASP A 56 11.76 -1.64 2.11
CA ASP A 56 10.56 -2.47 2.13
C ASP A 56 9.36 -1.75 1.50
N LEU A 57 9.21 -0.43 1.73
CA LEU A 57 8.11 0.34 1.16
C LEU A 57 8.18 0.32 -0.37
N LEU A 58 9.38 0.51 -0.93
CA LEU A 58 9.58 0.43 -2.37
C LEU A 58 9.35 -1.00 -2.88
N TYR A 59 9.86 -2.00 -2.18
CA TYR A 59 9.68 -3.41 -2.52
C TYR A 59 8.19 -3.81 -2.59
N TYR A 60 7.41 -3.52 -1.53
CA TYR A 60 5.99 -3.83 -1.50
C TYR A 60 5.18 -2.98 -2.48
N THR A 61 5.61 -1.75 -2.78
CA THR A 61 5.03 -0.94 -3.86
C THR A 61 5.10 -1.67 -5.20
N LEU A 62 6.23 -2.30 -5.52
CA LEU A 62 6.40 -3.09 -6.75
C LEU A 62 5.50 -4.33 -6.74
N ILE A 63 5.37 -5.01 -5.60
CA ILE A 63 4.47 -6.17 -5.46
C ILE A 63 3.02 -5.77 -5.69
N ILE A 64 2.54 -4.70 -5.03
CA ILE A 64 1.18 -4.19 -5.20
C ILE A 64 0.93 -3.87 -6.67
N TRP A 65 1.87 -3.16 -7.31
CA TRP A 65 1.76 -2.80 -8.72
C TRP A 65 1.68 -4.03 -9.63
N GLU A 66 2.57 -5.02 -9.46
CA GLU A 66 2.55 -6.25 -10.24
C GLU A 66 1.32 -7.12 -9.98
N ALA A 67 0.81 -7.15 -8.75
CA ALA A 67 -0.41 -7.87 -8.42
C ALA A 67 -1.63 -7.29 -9.16
N PHE A 68 -1.78 -5.96 -9.19
CA PHE A 68 -2.81 -5.31 -10.01
C PHE A 68 -2.60 -5.55 -11.51
N LYS A 69 -1.34 -5.56 -11.98
CA LYS A 69 -1.01 -5.74 -13.39
C LYS A 69 -1.27 -7.17 -13.83
N ALA A 70 -1.09 -8.15 -12.96
CA ALA A 70 -1.45 -9.54 -13.21
C ALA A 70 -2.95 -9.72 -13.47
N GLU A 71 -3.80 -8.97 -12.77
CA GLU A 71 -5.27 -9.01 -12.96
C GLU A 71 -5.74 -8.17 -14.15
N ALA A 72 -5.23 -6.95 -14.29
CA ALA A 72 -5.69 -5.99 -15.30
C ALA A 72 -4.96 -6.10 -16.65
N GLY A 73 -3.81 -6.78 -16.69
CA GLY A 73 -2.89 -6.87 -17.82
C GLY A 73 -2.09 -5.58 -18.06
N LYS A 74 -2.76 -4.42 -18.07
CA LYS A 74 -2.13 -3.10 -18.13
C LYS A 74 -2.82 -2.13 -17.18
N ILE A 75 -2.02 -1.39 -16.43
CA ILE A 75 -2.48 -0.32 -15.55
C ILE A 75 -2.20 1.02 -16.25
N PRO A 76 -3.17 1.95 -16.31
CA PRO A 76 -2.89 3.31 -16.77
C PRO A 76 -1.86 3.97 -15.85
N GLN A 77 -1.08 4.91 -16.37
CA GLN A 77 -0.21 5.72 -15.53
C GLN A 77 -1.09 6.53 -14.55
N ILE A 78 -0.78 6.45 -13.26
CA ILE A 78 -1.45 7.23 -12.23
C ILE A 78 -1.12 8.73 -12.41
N SER A 79 -2.15 9.57 -12.47
CA SER A 79 -1.99 11.03 -12.49
C SER A 79 -1.69 11.57 -11.09
N GLU A 80 -0.98 12.70 -11.03
CA GLU A 80 -0.70 13.42 -9.79
C GLU A 80 -2.01 13.78 -9.06
N ASP A 81 -2.98 14.37 -9.78
CA ASP A 81 -4.31 14.70 -9.23
C ASP A 81 -5.02 13.50 -8.56
N LEU A 82 -4.89 12.29 -9.12
CA LEU A 82 -5.56 11.12 -8.57
C LEU A 82 -4.85 10.64 -7.30
N LEU A 83 -3.52 10.66 -7.30
CA LEU A 83 -2.73 10.32 -6.13
C LEU A 83 -2.99 11.33 -4.99
N GLU A 84 -2.99 12.63 -5.29
CA GLU A 84 -3.33 13.67 -4.31
C GLU A 84 -4.73 13.48 -3.74
N GLU A 85 -5.74 13.19 -4.58
CA GLU A 85 -7.10 12.88 -4.13
C GLU A 85 -7.11 11.72 -3.11
N LYS A 86 -6.33 10.65 -3.36
CA LYS A 86 -6.28 9.49 -2.45
C LYS A 86 -5.50 9.77 -1.18
N ILE A 87 -4.44 10.56 -1.24
CA ILE A 87 -3.72 11.04 -0.05
C ILE A 87 -4.67 11.84 0.84
N GLU A 88 -5.37 12.84 0.28
CA GLU A 88 -6.33 13.65 1.01
C GLU A 88 -7.48 12.83 1.59
N ALA A 89 -8.01 11.88 0.81
CA ALA A 89 -9.07 10.99 1.26
C ALA A 89 -8.64 10.11 2.44
N TYR A 90 -7.42 9.55 2.40
CA TYR A 90 -6.87 8.74 3.48
C TYR A 90 -6.77 9.54 4.79
N TYR A 91 -6.12 10.70 4.75
CA TYR A 91 -5.96 11.53 5.96
C TYR A 91 -7.28 12.08 6.48
N SER A 92 -8.20 12.49 5.60
CA SER A 92 -9.55 12.88 6.01
C SER A 92 -10.27 11.72 6.73
N LYS A 93 -10.11 10.49 6.23
CA LYS A 93 -10.70 9.31 6.84
C LYS A 93 -10.08 8.97 8.20
N LEU A 94 -8.76 9.12 8.32
CA LEU A 94 -8.04 8.97 9.58
C LEU A 94 -8.58 9.96 10.63
N GLU A 95 -8.75 11.24 10.28
CA GLU A 95 -9.32 12.26 11.16
C GLU A 95 -10.75 11.90 11.61
N GLU A 96 -11.58 11.37 10.70
CA GLU A 96 -12.93 10.89 11.04
C GLU A 96 -12.89 9.73 12.06
N ILE A 97 -12.00 8.76 11.86
CA ILE A 97 -11.81 7.61 12.76
C ILE A 97 -11.34 8.10 14.12
N GLU A 98 -10.38 9.02 14.17
CA GLU A 98 -9.88 9.59 15.43
C GLU A 98 -10.94 10.39 16.19
N ALA A 99 -11.83 11.08 15.46
CA ALA A 99 -12.95 11.82 16.04
C ALA A 99 -14.15 10.93 16.44
N SER A 100 -14.14 9.64 16.07
CA SER A 100 -15.20 8.69 16.41
C SER A 100 -15.31 8.48 17.92
N GLN A 101 -16.54 8.29 18.41
CA GLN A 101 -16.76 7.89 19.82
C GLN A 101 -16.23 6.49 20.11
N ASP A 102 -16.16 5.64 19.08
CA ASP A 102 -15.61 4.30 19.11
C ASP A 102 -14.62 4.17 17.94
N MET A 103 -13.37 4.58 18.21
CA MET A 103 -12.28 4.59 17.24
C MET A 103 -11.98 3.18 16.73
N GLU A 104 -12.01 2.17 17.61
CA GLU A 104 -11.72 0.78 17.25
C GLU A 104 -12.79 0.22 16.30
N ALA A 105 -14.07 0.46 16.60
CA ALA A 105 -15.15 0.05 15.71
C ALA A 105 -15.09 0.76 14.35
N ALA A 106 -14.78 2.06 14.32
CA ALA A 106 -14.66 2.83 13.09
C ALA A 106 -13.49 2.36 12.21
N ALA A 107 -12.33 2.08 12.81
CA ALA A 107 -11.17 1.52 12.11
C ALA A 107 -11.48 0.13 11.54
N LEU A 108 -12.16 -0.73 12.32
CA LEU A 108 -12.55 -2.05 11.87
C LEU A 108 -13.56 -1.99 10.71
N GLU A 109 -14.50 -1.05 10.74
CA GLU A 109 -15.44 -0.82 9.64
C GLU A 109 -14.72 -0.42 8.36
N GLU A 110 -13.76 0.50 8.46
CA GLU A 110 -12.95 0.95 7.33
C GLU A 110 -12.20 -0.22 6.68
N ILE A 111 -11.48 -1.01 7.48
CA ILE A 111 -10.76 -2.20 7.00
C ILE A 111 -11.71 -3.19 6.31
N ASN A 112 -12.88 -3.44 6.90
CA ASN A 112 -13.87 -4.36 6.33
C ASN A 112 -14.57 -3.83 5.07
N SER A 113 -14.53 -2.51 4.84
CA SER A 113 -15.13 -1.88 3.67
C SER A 113 -14.22 -1.89 2.44
N ASN A 114 -12.94 -2.27 2.59
CA ASN A 114 -11.95 -2.27 1.53
C ASN A 114 -12.33 -3.20 0.36
N ASN A 115 -12.18 -2.71 -0.88
CA ASN A 115 -12.54 -3.43 -2.10
C ASN A 115 -11.51 -4.50 -2.52
N GLN A 116 -10.34 -4.51 -1.88
CA GLN A 116 -9.20 -5.37 -2.14
C GLN A 116 -8.83 -6.18 -0.89
N PRO A 117 -9.72 -7.08 -0.40
CA PRO A 117 -9.55 -7.75 0.88
C PRO A 117 -8.28 -8.61 0.96
N ALA A 118 -7.90 -9.28 -0.13
CA ALA A 118 -6.66 -10.08 -0.16
C ALA A 118 -5.42 -9.18 -0.08
N LEU A 119 -5.44 -8.03 -0.75
CA LEU A 119 -4.34 -7.07 -0.72
C LEU A 119 -4.22 -6.40 0.65
N MET A 120 -5.36 -6.05 1.26
CA MET A 120 -5.37 -5.47 2.59
C MET A 120 -4.91 -6.46 3.66
N SER A 121 -5.37 -7.71 3.58
CA SER A 121 -4.85 -8.78 4.43
C SER A 121 -3.35 -8.95 4.25
N PHE A 122 -2.87 -8.91 3.01
CA PHE A 122 -1.44 -8.99 2.71
C PHE A 122 -0.65 -7.86 3.38
N ILE A 123 -1.04 -6.60 3.18
CA ILE A 123 -0.37 -5.43 3.76
C ILE A 123 -0.32 -5.52 5.29
N VAL A 124 -1.45 -5.84 5.92
CA VAL A 124 -1.53 -6.01 7.38
C VAL A 124 -0.61 -7.14 7.85
N THR A 125 -0.62 -8.28 7.16
CA THR A 125 0.24 -9.41 7.49
C THR A 125 1.72 -9.03 7.41
N GLN A 126 2.18 -8.27 6.41
CA GLN A 126 3.61 -7.89 6.34
C GLN A 126 4.05 -7.06 7.54
N ILE A 127 3.23 -6.10 7.95
CA ILE A 127 3.51 -5.25 9.12
C ILE A 127 3.47 -6.05 10.42
N MET A 128 2.62 -7.07 10.51
CA MET A 128 2.49 -7.91 11.70
C MET A 128 3.56 -9.02 11.76
N ASP A 129 3.93 -9.62 10.62
CA ASP A 129 4.88 -10.74 10.53
C ASP A 129 6.34 -10.27 10.66
N GLU A 130 6.63 -8.99 10.45
CA GLU A 130 7.93 -8.39 10.78
C GLU A 130 8.22 -8.35 12.29
N ARG A 131 7.26 -8.72 13.15
CA ARG A 131 7.40 -8.66 14.61
C ARG A 131 7.67 -10.03 15.22
N ASP A 132 8.76 -10.15 16.00
CA ASP A 132 8.90 -11.25 16.96
C ASP A 132 7.93 -11.04 18.14
N GLU A 133 7.35 -12.12 18.72
CA GLU A 133 6.40 -12.07 19.85
C GLU A 133 6.93 -11.32 21.11
N GLU A 134 8.24 -11.13 21.22
CA GLU A 134 8.89 -10.34 22.29
C GLU A 134 9.01 -8.84 21.95
N GLU A 135 9.09 -8.48 20.66
CA GLU A 135 9.18 -7.09 20.19
C GLU A 135 7.83 -6.37 20.29
N GLU A 136 6.71 -7.08 20.02
CA GLU A 136 5.35 -6.54 20.19
C GLU A 136 5.09 -5.94 21.58
N LYS A 137 5.75 -6.45 22.61
CA LYS A 137 5.53 -6.02 24.00
C LYS A 137 6.32 -4.78 24.41
N ASN A 138 7.28 -4.33 23.59
CA ASN A 138 8.19 -3.22 23.93
C ASN A 138 8.40 -2.23 22.77
N LEU A 139 7.38 -2.04 21.92
CA LEU A 139 7.44 -1.02 20.86
C LEU A 139 7.51 0.39 21.46
N SER A 140 8.46 1.19 20.96
CA SER A 140 8.51 2.61 21.28
C SER A 140 7.43 3.37 20.53
N GLU A 141 7.00 4.53 21.05
CA GLU A 141 6.07 5.41 20.33
C GLU A 141 6.59 5.81 18.93
N ALA A 142 7.91 5.94 18.78
CA ALA A 142 8.55 6.23 17.50
C ALA A 142 8.39 5.07 16.51
N ALA A 143 8.59 3.83 16.96
CA ALA A 143 8.42 2.63 16.12
C ALA A 143 6.96 2.49 15.65
N ILE A 144 6.00 2.67 16.57
CA ILE A 144 4.56 2.66 16.23
C ILE A 144 4.24 3.73 15.18
N SER A 145 4.84 4.92 15.30
CA SER A 145 4.62 6.01 14.34
C SER A 145 5.24 5.73 12.97
N GLU A 146 6.41 5.09 12.92
CA GLU A 146 7.05 4.69 11.66
C GLU A 146 6.23 3.60 10.95
N GLU A 147 5.79 2.56 11.67
CA GLU A 147 4.91 1.51 11.15
C GLU A 147 3.58 2.08 10.64
N GLY A 148 2.98 3.04 11.38
CA GLY A 148 1.76 3.72 10.94
C GLY A 148 1.96 4.49 9.63
N SER A 149 3.10 5.16 9.47
CA SER A 149 3.46 5.88 8.24
C SER A 149 3.70 4.91 7.07
N PHE A 150 4.36 3.78 7.33
CA PHE A 150 4.58 2.73 6.36
C PHE A 150 3.26 2.10 5.88
N PHE A 151 2.37 1.74 6.81
CA PHE A 151 1.03 1.24 6.50
C PHE A 151 0.24 2.24 5.64
N ALA A 152 0.23 3.52 6.05
CA ALA A 152 -0.47 4.57 5.34
C ALA A 152 -0.01 4.68 3.89
N ALA A 153 1.30 4.65 3.65
CA ALA A 153 1.86 4.73 2.31
C ALA A 153 1.42 3.55 1.43
N LEU A 154 1.49 2.31 1.95
CA LEU A 154 1.06 1.12 1.21
C LEU A 154 -0.44 1.12 0.91
N GLN A 155 -1.26 1.53 1.89
CA GLN A 155 -2.71 1.62 1.69
C GLN A 155 -3.07 2.68 0.64
N ILE A 156 -2.46 3.87 0.69
CA ILE A 156 -2.69 4.93 -0.32
C ILE A 156 -2.33 4.44 -1.72
N ILE A 157 -1.20 3.74 -1.87
CA ILE A 157 -0.77 3.17 -3.16
C ILE A 157 -1.79 2.14 -3.66
N ALA A 158 -2.21 1.21 -2.79
CA ALA A 158 -3.21 0.20 -3.12
C ALA A 158 -4.55 0.82 -3.56
N ASP A 159 -5.05 1.80 -2.80
CA ASP A 159 -6.32 2.48 -3.07
C ASP A 159 -6.25 3.33 -4.34
N THR A 160 -5.08 3.88 -4.66
CA THR A 160 -4.86 4.64 -5.89
C THR A 160 -4.90 3.75 -7.13
N PHE A 161 -4.27 2.58 -7.08
CA PHE A 161 -4.39 1.59 -8.15
C PHE A 161 -5.80 1.03 -8.27
N ASP A 162 -6.47 0.76 -7.14
CA ASP A 162 -7.87 0.34 -7.14
C ASP A 162 -8.76 1.36 -7.83
N ALA A 163 -8.66 2.64 -7.44
CA ALA A 163 -9.46 3.72 -8.02
C ALA A 163 -9.21 3.91 -9.52
N ALA A 164 -7.97 3.78 -9.97
CA ALA A 164 -7.63 3.89 -11.39
C ALA A 164 -8.24 2.77 -12.25
N LEU A 165 -8.37 1.56 -11.69
CA LEU A 165 -8.91 0.39 -12.39
C LEU A 165 -10.42 0.21 -12.17
N ASN A 166 -10.95 0.76 -11.08
CA ASN A 166 -12.34 0.64 -10.66
C ASN A 166 -13.00 2.00 -10.38
N PRO A 167 -13.05 2.93 -11.35
CA PRO A 167 -13.59 4.28 -11.13
C PRO A 167 -15.09 4.30 -10.79
N GLU A 168 -15.83 3.21 -11.06
CA GLU A 168 -17.23 3.04 -10.68
C GLU A 168 -17.44 2.26 -9.38
N SER A 169 -16.37 1.84 -8.67
CA SER A 169 -16.50 1.31 -7.32
C SER A 169 -16.88 2.46 -6.40
N LYS A 170 -18.18 2.61 -6.23
CA LYS A 170 -18.83 3.73 -5.55
C LYS A 170 -18.12 4.06 -4.24
N LEU A 171 -17.84 5.36 -4.06
CA LEU A 171 -18.09 6.04 -2.79
C LEU A 171 -19.38 5.48 -2.19
N ARG A 172 -19.26 4.50 -1.27
CA ARG A 172 -20.38 4.07 -0.45
C ARG A 172 -20.49 5.09 0.67
N ILE A 173 -21.09 6.22 0.34
CA ILE A 173 -21.80 7.03 1.33
C ILE A 173 -22.97 6.15 1.77
N VAL A 174 -22.88 5.57 2.96
CA VAL A 174 -24.04 5.05 3.70
C VAL A 174 -24.15 5.87 4.97
#